data_AF-A0A1Q3CWV9-F1
#
_entry.id   AF-A0A1Q3CWV9-F1
#
_cell.length_a   1.000
_cell.length_b   1.000
_cell.length_c   1.000
_cell.angle_alpha   90.00
_cell.angle_beta   90.00
_cell.angle_gamma   90.00
#
_symmetry.space_group_name_H-M   'P 1'
#
loop_
_entity.id
_entity.type
_entity.pdbx_description
1 polymer ?
#
loop_
_entity_poly.entity_id
_entity_poly.type
_entity_poly.pdbx_seq_one_letter_code
_entity_poly.pdbx_strand_id
1 'polypeptide(L)'
;MIGIMVSVTVVKFLLMVYCRRFKNEIVRAYAQDHFFDVITNSVGLVAAVLAIRYLWWIDPVGAMMISLYTISTWARTVMENVRSLIGRTAPPDFISKLTYCIWNHHEDIQHIDTVRAYTFGSYYFVEIDIVLPQYTLLQKAHNIGETLQEKLEQLPVVERAFVHIDFEYTHRPEHKSNRV
;
A
#
# COMPACT_ATOMS: atom_id res chain seq x y z
N MET A 1 23.28 28.45 18.68
CA MET A 1 21.93 28.09 18.19
C MET A 1 21.88 28.05 16.67
N ILE A 2 22.02 29.18 15.97
CA ILE A 2 21.92 29.27 14.50
C ILE A 2 22.86 28.29 13.78
N GLY A 3 24.15 28.24 14.14
CA GLY A 3 25.11 27.33 13.49
C GLY A 3 24.78 25.83 13.63
N ILE A 4 24.19 25.43 14.76
CA ILE A 4 23.76 24.04 14.99
C ILE A 4 22.54 23.73 14.10
N MET A 5 21.53 24.61 14.07
CA MET A 5 20.33 24.42 13.24
C MET A 5 20.66 24.39 11.75
N VAL A 6 21.57 25.26 11.29
CA VAL A 6 22.06 25.26 9.91
C VAL A 6 22.76 23.93 9.60
N SER A 7 23.68 23.48 10.46
CA SER A 7 24.38 22.20 10.28
C SER A 7 23.42 21.02 10.17
N VAL A 8 22.45 20.92 11.08
CA VAL A 8 21.42 19.86 11.07
C VAL A 8 20.60 19.92 9.77
N THR A 9 20.19 21.10 9.34
CA THR A 9 19.42 21.29 8.10
C THR A 9 20.21 20.84 6.88
N VAL A 10 21.51 21.18 6.80
CA VAL A 10 22.40 20.75 5.71
C VAL A 10 22.57 19.23 5.70
N VAL A 11 22.81 18.61 6.85
CA VAL A 11 22.97 17.15 6.95
C VAL A 11 21.67 16.44 6.53
N LYS A 12 20.51 16.88 7.04
CA LYS A 12 19.20 16.34 6.66
C LYS A 12 18.90 16.51 5.17
N PHE A 13 19.29 17.64 4.58
CA PHE A 13 19.15 17.86 3.13
C PHE A 13 20.02 16.91 2.30
N LEU A 14 21.28 16.69 2.70
CA LEU A 14 22.16 15.73 2.02
C LEU A 14 21.63 14.30 2.12
N LEU A 15 21.13 13.90 3.31
CA LEU A 15 20.49 12.60 3.51
C LEU A 15 19.22 12.47 2.67
N MET A 16 18.40 13.52 2.57
CA MET A 16 17.22 13.54 1.72
C MET A 16 17.57 13.29 0.26
N VAL A 17 18.60 13.97 -0.27
CA VAL A 17 19.08 13.76 -1.65
C VAL A 17 19.63 12.35 -1.85
N TYR A 18 20.33 11.81 -0.86
CA TYR A 18 20.87 10.45 -0.89
C TYR A 18 19.74 9.40 -0.93
N CYS A 19 18.77 9.48 -0.02
CA CYS A 19 17.65 8.56 0.06
C CYS A 19 16.76 8.61 -1.22
N ARG A 20 16.61 9.76 -1.87
CA ARG A 20 15.83 9.88 -3.13
C ARG A 20 16.42 9.10 -4.30
N ARG A 21 17.69 8.69 -4.24
CA ARG A 21 18.30 7.87 -5.30
C ARG A 21 17.82 6.42 -5.29
N PHE A 22 17.24 5.96 -4.20
CA PHE A 22 16.74 4.59 -4.07
C PHE A 22 15.26 4.51 -4.44
N LYS A 23 14.88 3.45 -5.16
CA LYS A 23 13.49 3.20 -5.58
C LYS A 23 12.64 2.48 -4.52
N ASN A 24 13.26 2.00 -3.44
CA ASN A 24 12.58 1.26 -2.37
C ASN A 24 11.60 2.19 -1.62
N GLU A 25 10.36 1.74 -1.40
CA GLU A 25 9.31 2.51 -0.71
C GLU A 25 9.73 2.92 0.70
N ILE A 26 10.41 2.04 1.44
CA ILE A 26 10.90 2.33 2.79
C ILE A 26 11.91 3.49 2.75
N VAL A 27 12.83 3.47 1.79
CA VAL A 27 13.85 4.53 1.66
C VAL A 27 13.22 5.83 1.16
N ARG A 28 12.16 5.76 0.35
CA ARG A 28 11.36 6.94 -0.03
C ARG A 28 10.65 7.56 1.17
N ALA A 29 10.12 6.76 2.09
CA ALA A 29 9.54 7.26 3.33
C ALA A 29 10.58 8.02 4.17
N TYR A 30 11.80 7.49 4.31
CA TYR A 30 12.91 8.20 4.95
C TYR A 30 13.31 9.50 4.22
N ALA A 31 13.33 9.49 2.89
CA ALA A 31 13.62 10.70 2.12
C ALA A 31 12.58 11.80 2.38
N GLN A 32 11.30 11.41 2.51
CA GLN A 32 10.20 12.31 2.79
C GLN A 32 10.23 12.84 4.23
N ASP A 33 10.59 12.00 5.21
CA ASP A 33 10.86 12.40 6.60
C ASP A 33 11.96 13.47 6.65
N HIS A 34 13.12 13.21 6.03
CA HIS A 34 14.21 14.17 5.98
C HIS A 34 13.84 15.48 5.27
N PHE A 35 12.98 15.42 4.25
CA PHE A 35 12.47 16.63 3.60
C PHE A 35 11.61 17.46 4.55
N PHE A 36 10.71 16.84 5.31
CA PHE A 36 9.91 17.54 6.30
C PHE A 36 10.79 18.15 7.39
N ASP A 37 11.81 17.43 7.86
CA ASP A 37 12.79 17.97 8.81
C ASP A 37 13.55 19.19 8.30
N VAL A 38 13.92 19.20 7.01
CA VAL A 38 14.55 20.38 6.39
C VAL A 38 13.59 21.57 6.40
N ILE A 39 12.31 21.35 6.06
CA ILE A 39 11.30 22.40 6.05
C ILE A 39 11.07 22.94 7.47
N THR A 40 10.78 22.07 8.43
CA THR A 40 10.44 22.48 9.80
C THR A 40 11.62 23.19 10.49
N ASN A 41 12.85 22.69 10.32
CA ASN A 41 14.04 23.35 10.85
C ASN A 41 14.32 24.69 10.18
N SER A 42 14.09 24.81 8.86
CA SER A 42 14.28 26.07 8.13
C SER A 42 13.27 27.13 8.58
N VAL A 43 11.98 26.75 8.67
CA VAL A 43 10.92 27.66 9.14
C VAL A 43 11.14 28.04 10.61
N GLY A 44 11.53 27.09 11.46
CA GLY A 44 11.87 27.35 12.87
C GLY A 44 13.07 28.30 13.00
N LEU A 45 14.10 28.15 12.17
CA LEU A 45 15.25 29.06 12.15
C LEU A 45 14.82 30.49 11.73
N VAL A 46 13.99 30.62 10.71
CA VAL A 46 13.46 31.92 10.27
C VAL A 46 12.62 32.57 11.37
N ALA A 47 11.74 31.82 12.02
CA ALA A 47 10.92 32.30 13.14
C ALA A 47 11.79 32.78 14.32
N ALA A 48 12.81 32.01 14.70
CA ALA A 48 13.73 32.38 15.77
C ALA A 48 14.53 33.65 15.45
N VAL A 49 15.03 33.79 14.22
CA VAL A 49 15.76 35.00 13.78
C VAL A 49 14.84 36.23 13.76
N LEU A 50 13.61 36.08 13.26
CA LEU A 50 12.61 37.15 13.27
C LEU A 50 12.19 37.54 14.68
N ALA A 51 12.08 36.58 15.59
CA ALA A 51 11.74 36.84 16.98
C ALA A 51 12.83 37.63 17.72
N ILE A 52 14.10 37.33 17.44
CA ILE A 52 15.24 38.08 17.98
C ILE A 52 15.29 39.51 17.43
N ARG A 53 14.92 39.71 16.15
CA ARG A 53 15.09 41.01 15.48
C ARG A 53 13.88 41.95 15.62
N TYR A 54 12.67 41.41 15.72
CA TYR A 54 11.44 42.19 15.65
C TYR A 54 10.54 42.01 16.88
N LEU A 55 9.99 40.81 17.08
CA LEU A 55 8.90 40.57 18.03
C LEU A 55 9.01 39.18 18.65
N TRP A 56 9.17 39.11 19.96
CA TRP A 56 9.37 37.86 20.72
C TRP A 56 8.24 36.83 20.55
N TRP A 57 7.01 37.27 20.27
CA TRP A 57 5.84 36.40 20.09
C TRP A 57 5.78 35.68 18.73
N ILE A 58 6.66 36.03 17.78
CA ILE A 58 6.73 35.36 16.47
C ILE A 58 7.14 33.89 16.64
N ASP A 59 8.07 33.60 17.54
CA ASP A 59 8.57 32.25 17.78
C ASP A 59 7.48 31.28 18.30
N PRO A 60 6.71 31.59 19.37
CA PRO A 60 5.64 30.71 19.83
C PRO A 60 4.49 30.55 18.82
N VAL A 61 4.16 31.59 18.04
CA VAL A 61 3.15 31.49 16.96
C VAL A 61 3.66 30.61 15.80
N GLY A 62 4.91 30.81 15.40
CA GLY A 62 5.57 29.98 14.39
C GLY A 62 5.62 28.51 14.81
N ALA A 63 5.99 28.24 16.07
CA ALA A 63 6.01 26.90 16.64
C ALA A 63 4.61 26.25 16.66
N MET A 64 3.56 27.00 17.01
CA MET A 64 2.18 26.51 16.96
C MET A 64 1.76 26.10 15.54
N MET A 65 2.07 26.94 14.54
CA MET A 65 1.77 26.67 13.14
C MET A 65 2.52 25.44 12.60
N ILE A 66 3.82 25.32 12.91
CA ILE A 66 4.63 24.16 12.53
C ILE A 66 4.09 22.88 13.17
N SER A 67 3.70 22.95 14.46
CA SER A 67 3.13 21.81 15.19
C SER A 67 1.86 21.29 14.51
N LEU A 68 0.89 22.19 14.22
CA LEU A 68 -0.36 21.83 13.54
C LEU A 68 -0.11 21.24 12.14
N TYR A 69 0.81 21.83 11.38
CA TYR A 69 1.19 21.33 10.06
C TYR A 69 1.81 19.92 10.13
N THR A 70 2.72 19.71 11.07
CA THR A 70 3.39 18.42 11.29
C THR A 70 2.37 17.35 11.68
N ILE A 71 1.51 17.62 12.67
CA ILE A 71 0.46 16.69 13.10
C ILE A 71 -0.47 16.33 11.94
N SER A 72 -0.93 17.31 11.17
CA SER A 72 -1.85 17.08 10.04
C SER A 72 -1.21 16.22 8.95
N THR A 73 0.06 16.48 8.64
CA THR A 73 0.82 15.73 7.64
C THR A 73 1.04 14.28 8.07
N TRP A 74 1.49 14.06 9.30
CA TRP A 74 1.72 12.72 9.84
C TRP A 74 0.42 11.94 10.03
N ALA A 75 -0.66 12.59 10.47
CA ALA A 75 -1.98 11.95 10.56
C ALA A 75 -2.45 11.42 9.20
N ARG A 76 -2.25 12.19 8.12
CA ARG A 76 -2.55 11.73 6.76
C ARG A 76 -1.67 10.55 6.34
N THR A 77 -0.36 10.62 6.58
CA THR A 77 0.58 9.53 6.27
C THR A 77 0.20 8.25 7.02
N VAL A 78 -0.15 8.35 8.30
CA VAL A 78 -0.60 7.21 9.11
C VAL A 78 -1.88 6.62 8.53
N MET A 79 -2.85 7.44 8.16
CA MET A 79 -4.10 6.97 7.55
C MET A 79 -3.86 6.24 6.22
N GLU A 80 -2.93 6.72 5.40
CA GLU A 80 -2.55 6.07 4.14
C GLU A 80 -1.88 4.70 4.41
N ASN A 81 -0.97 4.61 5.38
CA ASN A 81 -0.34 3.34 5.77
C ASN A 81 -1.35 2.36 6.37
N VAL A 82 -2.24 2.82 7.26
CA VAL A 82 -3.30 2.00 7.84
C VAL A 82 -4.21 1.42 6.76
N ARG A 83 -4.60 2.23 5.77
CA ARG A 83 -5.38 1.75 4.61
C ARG A 83 -4.62 0.70 3.79
N SER A 84 -3.31 0.80 3.70
CA SER A 84 -2.47 -0.22 3.05
C SER A 84 -2.43 -1.52 3.85
N LEU A 85 -2.33 -1.43 5.19
CA LEU A 85 -2.33 -2.61 6.08
C LEU A 85 -3.69 -3.32 6.12
N ILE A 86 -4.79 -2.59 6.01
CA ILE A 86 -6.16 -3.15 6.04
C ILE A 86 -6.50 -3.89 4.72
N GLY A 87 -5.63 -3.82 3.70
CA GLY A 87 -5.84 -4.52 2.44
C GLY A 87 -6.72 -3.71 1.49
N ARG A 88 -6.17 -2.61 0.94
CA ARG A 88 -6.83 -1.85 -0.10
C ARG A 88 -7.01 -2.71 -1.36
N THR A 89 -8.18 -2.67 -1.98
CA THR A 89 -8.45 -3.35 -3.25
C THR A 89 -7.55 -2.81 -4.37
N ALA A 90 -7.06 -3.72 -5.21
CA ALA A 90 -6.26 -3.40 -6.37
C ALA A 90 -7.04 -2.56 -7.40
N PRO A 91 -6.35 -1.80 -8.26
CA PRO A 91 -7.01 -1.03 -9.32
C PRO A 91 -7.87 -1.92 -10.24
N PRO A 92 -9.00 -1.41 -10.76
CA PRO A 92 -9.90 -2.20 -11.62
C PRO A 92 -9.22 -2.70 -12.90
N ASP A 93 -8.22 -1.97 -13.42
CA ASP A 93 -7.42 -2.41 -14.57
C ASP A 93 -6.62 -3.68 -14.27
N PHE A 94 -6.13 -3.83 -13.04
CA PHE A 94 -5.40 -5.02 -12.61
C PHE A 94 -6.36 -6.20 -12.43
N ILE A 95 -7.51 -5.97 -11.80
CA ILE A 95 -8.57 -6.98 -11.66
C ILE A 95 -9.03 -7.47 -13.04
N SER A 96 -9.24 -6.57 -13.99
CA SER A 96 -9.67 -6.93 -15.36
C SER A 96 -8.64 -7.78 -16.10
N LYS A 97 -7.35 -7.46 -15.96
CA LYS A 97 -6.25 -8.28 -16.51
C LYS A 97 -6.23 -9.67 -15.88
N LEU A 98 -6.44 -9.73 -14.57
CA LEU A 98 -6.50 -10.98 -13.83
C LEU A 98 -7.67 -11.85 -14.31
N THR A 99 -8.88 -11.28 -14.40
CA THR A 99 -10.07 -11.94 -14.95
C THR A 99 -9.82 -12.48 -16.36
N TYR A 100 -9.17 -11.70 -17.22
CA TYR A 100 -8.81 -12.14 -18.57
C TYR A 100 -7.83 -13.33 -18.56
N CYS A 101 -6.81 -13.30 -17.69
CA CYS A 101 -5.84 -14.40 -17.55
C CYS A 101 -6.51 -15.70 -17.05
N ILE A 102 -7.46 -15.57 -16.13
CA ILE A 102 -8.23 -16.70 -15.58
C ILE A 102 -9.14 -17.29 -16.67
N TRP A 103 -9.91 -16.44 -17.36
CA TRP A 103 -10.86 -16.90 -18.38
C TRP A 103 -10.19 -17.65 -19.53
N ASN A 104 -8.97 -17.24 -19.92
CA ASN A 104 -8.20 -17.89 -20.97
C ASN A 104 -7.28 -19.01 -20.46
N HIS A 105 -7.40 -19.44 -19.20
CA HIS A 105 -6.52 -20.47 -18.64
C HIS A 105 -6.89 -21.87 -19.09
N HIS A 106 -8.17 -22.25 -19.04
CA HIS A 106 -8.64 -23.58 -19.39
C HIS A 106 -10.09 -23.55 -19.89
N GLU A 107 -10.42 -24.39 -20.86
CA GLU A 107 -11.77 -24.52 -21.46
C GLU A 107 -12.85 -25.06 -20.50
N ASP A 108 -12.42 -25.66 -19.38
CA ASP A 108 -13.32 -26.25 -18.39
C ASP A 108 -13.82 -25.20 -17.40
N ILE A 109 -13.24 -23.99 -17.40
CA ILE A 109 -13.70 -22.90 -16.53
C ILE A 109 -15.03 -22.40 -17.09
N GLN A 110 -16.12 -22.72 -16.41
CA GLN A 110 -17.45 -22.32 -16.86
C GLN A 110 -17.79 -20.90 -16.44
N HIS A 111 -17.47 -20.56 -15.19
CA HIS A 111 -17.74 -19.25 -14.60
C HIS A 111 -16.57 -18.82 -13.72
N ILE A 112 -16.37 -17.50 -13.66
CA ILE A 112 -15.52 -16.85 -12.66
C ILE A 112 -16.47 -16.16 -11.70
N ASP A 113 -16.48 -16.63 -10.47
CA ASP A 113 -17.44 -16.16 -9.49
C ASP A 113 -16.95 -14.90 -8.77
N THR A 114 -15.76 -14.99 -8.18
CA THR A 114 -15.15 -13.88 -7.47
C THR A 114 -13.70 -13.69 -7.90
N VAL A 115 -13.32 -12.43 -8.15
CA VAL A 115 -11.93 -12.03 -8.35
C VAL A 115 -11.64 -10.87 -7.42
N ARG A 116 -10.79 -11.12 -6.43
CA ARG A 116 -10.35 -10.13 -5.46
C ARG A 116 -8.84 -10.05 -5.49
N ALA A 117 -8.32 -8.83 -5.47
CA ALA A 117 -6.93 -8.59 -5.19
C ALA A 117 -6.83 -7.45 -4.20
N TYR A 118 -6.05 -7.64 -3.15
CA TYR A 118 -5.86 -6.64 -2.10
C TYR A 118 -4.38 -6.49 -1.76
N THR A 119 -4.02 -5.29 -1.32
CA THR A 119 -2.62 -4.88 -1.15
C THR A 119 -2.02 -5.55 0.09
N PHE A 120 -0.81 -6.08 -0.05
CA PHE A 120 0.01 -6.61 1.03
C PHE A 120 1.44 -6.05 0.89
N GLY A 121 1.75 -5.01 1.66
CA GLY A 121 2.99 -4.26 1.49
C GLY A 121 3.08 -3.65 0.09
N SER A 122 4.12 -4.01 -0.66
CA SER A 122 4.34 -3.56 -2.05
C SER A 122 3.75 -4.49 -3.11
N TYR A 123 3.12 -5.59 -2.71
CA TYR A 123 2.56 -6.63 -3.58
C TYR A 123 1.05 -6.80 -3.38
N TYR A 124 0.43 -7.70 -4.13
CA TYR A 124 -0.98 -8.09 -4.00
C TYR A 124 -1.12 -9.54 -3.57
N PHE A 125 -2.08 -9.79 -2.68
CA PHE A 125 -2.71 -11.10 -2.55
C PHE A 125 -3.92 -11.16 -3.46
N VAL A 126 -4.06 -12.30 -4.12
CA VAL A 126 -5.11 -12.55 -5.10
C VAL A 126 -5.96 -13.72 -4.60
N GLU A 127 -7.27 -13.53 -4.52
CA GLU A 127 -8.26 -14.56 -4.19
C GLU A 127 -9.21 -14.70 -5.37
N ILE A 128 -9.37 -15.93 -5.86
CA ILE A 128 -10.15 -16.24 -7.05
C ILE A 128 -11.00 -17.46 -6.78
N ASP A 129 -12.27 -17.36 -7.15
CA ASP A 129 -13.21 -18.47 -7.12
C ASP A 129 -13.63 -18.79 -8.57
N ILE A 130 -13.30 -20.00 -9.04
CA ILE A 130 -13.68 -20.49 -10.37
C ILE A 130 -14.64 -21.67 -10.26
N VAL A 131 -15.54 -21.78 -11.24
CA VAL A 131 -16.51 -22.86 -11.31
C VAL A 131 -16.13 -23.85 -12.40
N LEU A 132 -15.96 -25.12 -12.02
CA LEU A 132 -15.72 -26.24 -12.93
C LEU A 132 -16.96 -27.14 -13.04
N PRO A 133 -17.09 -27.96 -14.10
CA PRO A 133 -18.18 -28.91 -14.22
C PRO A 133 -18.24 -29.87 -13.02
N GLN A 134 -19.45 -30.18 -12.54
CA GLN A 134 -19.68 -31.07 -11.39
C GLN A 134 -19.06 -32.47 -11.52
N TYR A 135 -18.94 -32.96 -12.75
CA TYR A 135 -18.40 -34.29 -13.05
C TYR A 135 -16.88 -34.27 -13.29
N THR A 136 -16.21 -33.15 -13.02
CA THR A 136 -14.76 -33.04 -13.14
C THR A 136 -14.10 -33.90 -12.05
N LEU A 137 -13.19 -34.79 -12.45
CA LEU A 137 -12.38 -35.56 -11.52
C LEU A 137 -11.59 -34.62 -10.61
N LEU A 138 -11.56 -34.90 -9.30
CA LEU A 138 -10.84 -34.07 -8.32
C LEU A 138 -9.38 -33.84 -8.73
N GLN A 139 -8.72 -34.86 -9.28
CA GLN A 139 -7.36 -34.72 -9.80
C GLN A 139 -7.26 -33.69 -10.93
N LYS A 140 -8.21 -33.69 -11.87
CA LYS A 140 -8.24 -32.71 -12.97
C LYS A 140 -8.53 -31.31 -12.44
N ALA A 141 -9.51 -31.18 -11.54
CA ALA A 141 -9.83 -29.92 -10.89
C ALA A 141 -8.60 -29.35 -10.15
N HIS A 142 -7.95 -30.16 -9.30
CA HIS A 142 -6.75 -29.78 -8.58
C HIS A 142 -5.64 -29.29 -9.51
N ASN A 143 -5.35 -30.02 -10.59
CA ASN A 143 -4.31 -29.63 -11.54
C ASN A 143 -4.65 -28.30 -12.26
N ILE A 144 -5.92 -28.06 -12.60
CA ILE A 144 -6.36 -26.79 -13.21
C ILE A 144 -6.15 -25.65 -12.21
N GLY A 145 -6.52 -25.84 -10.94
CA GLY A 145 -6.33 -24.84 -9.89
C GLY A 145 -4.86 -24.55 -9.57
N GLU A 146 -4.04 -25.59 -9.43
CA GLU A 146 -2.60 -25.48 -9.15
C GLU A 146 -1.88 -24.75 -10.28
N THR A 147 -2.11 -25.15 -11.53
CA THR A 147 -1.51 -24.47 -12.69
C THR A 147 -1.99 -23.03 -12.85
N LEU A 148 -3.25 -22.73 -12.48
CA LEU A 148 -3.75 -21.36 -12.46
C LEU A 148 -3.06 -20.54 -11.37
N GLN A 149 -2.91 -21.11 -10.18
CA GLN A 149 -2.22 -20.46 -9.07
C GLN A 149 -0.77 -20.12 -9.44
N GLU A 150 -0.01 -21.09 -9.94
CA GLU A 150 1.38 -20.90 -10.38
C GLU A 150 1.50 -19.81 -11.44
N LYS A 151 0.60 -19.81 -12.42
CA LYS A 151 0.56 -18.81 -13.50
C LYS A 151 0.33 -17.39 -12.98
N LEU A 152 -0.46 -17.25 -11.92
CA LEU A 152 -0.75 -15.94 -11.32
C LEU A 152 0.36 -15.47 -10.39
N GLU A 153 1.00 -16.38 -9.66
CA GLU A 153 2.18 -16.08 -8.83
C GLU A 153 3.42 -15.72 -9.67
N GLN A 154 3.45 -16.05 -10.97
CA GLN A 154 4.47 -15.55 -11.90
C GLN A 154 4.32 -14.06 -12.24
N LEU A 155 3.19 -13.42 -11.92
CA LEU A 155 3.04 -11.98 -12.14
C LEU A 155 3.90 -11.21 -11.11
N PRO A 156 4.73 -10.24 -11.55
CA PRO A 156 5.74 -9.61 -10.68
C PRO A 156 5.18 -8.80 -9.51
N VAL A 157 3.87 -8.55 -9.50
CA VAL A 157 3.16 -7.77 -8.48
C VAL A 157 2.30 -8.65 -7.57
N VAL A 158 2.24 -9.96 -7.81
CA VAL A 158 1.46 -10.92 -7.02
C VAL A 158 2.42 -11.66 -6.11
N GLU A 159 2.22 -11.54 -4.79
CA GLU A 159 3.00 -12.29 -3.80
C GLU A 159 2.44 -13.71 -3.63
N ARG A 160 1.11 -13.83 -3.64
CA ARG A 160 0.40 -15.10 -3.46
C ARG A 160 -0.95 -15.08 -4.16
N ALA A 161 -1.32 -16.21 -4.75
CA ALA A 161 -2.67 -16.44 -5.27
C ALA A 161 -3.36 -17.59 -4.52
N PHE A 162 -4.64 -17.42 -4.23
CA PHE A 162 -5.53 -18.42 -3.66
C PHE A 162 -6.61 -18.71 -4.68
N VAL A 163 -6.67 -19.96 -5.15
CA VAL A 163 -7.65 -20.41 -6.14
C VAL A 163 -8.60 -21.39 -5.47
N HIS A 164 -9.85 -20.97 -5.27
CA HIS A 164 -10.95 -21.85 -4.91
C HIS A 164 -11.59 -22.41 -6.17
N ILE A 165 -11.93 -23.69 -6.13
CA ILE A 165 -12.67 -24.37 -7.19
C ILE A 165 -14.02 -24.81 -6.64
N ASP A 166 -15.08 -24.25 -7.20
CA ASP A 166 -16.45 -24.62 -6.91
C ASP A 166 -17.09 -25.37 -8.08
N PHE A 167 -18.22 -26.02 -7.79
CA PHE A 167 -19.06 -26.69 -8.79
C PHE A 167 -20.45 -26.05 -8.93
N GLU A 168 -20.73 -25.02 -8.12
CA GLU A 168 -21.98 -24.27 -8.09
C GLU A 168 -21.66 -22.76 -8.08
N TYR A 169 -22.49 -21.96 -8.75
CA TYR A 169 -22.35 -20.49 -8.81
C TYR A 169 -23.47 -19.77 -8.03
N THR A 170 -24.41 -20.52 -7.46
CA THR A 170 -25.64 -19.99 -6.85
C THR A 170 -25.47 -19.51 -5.39
N HIS A 171 -24.25 -19.42 -4.85
CA HIS A 171 -23.93 -18.82 -3.53
C HIS A 171 -24.91 -19.19 -2.41
N ARG A 172 -25.26 -20.47 -2.28
CA ARG A 172 -25.96 -20.90 -1.07
C ARG A 172 -24.96 -20.80 0.08
N PRO A 173 -25.25 -20.06 1.17
CA PRO A 173 -24.29 -19.91 2.26
C PRO A 173 -24.03 -21.29 2.91
N GLU A 174 -22.89 -21.91 2.58
CA GLU A 174 -22.51 -23.22 3.11
C GLU A 174 -22.12 -23.14 4.59
N HIS A 175 -21.59 -21.98 5.01
CA HIS A 175 -21.33 -21.68 6.40
C HIS A 175 -22.53 -21.00 7.05
N LYS A 176 -23.26 -21.75 7.90
CA LYS A 176 -24.14 -21.13 8.90
C LYS A 176 -23.29 -20.20 9.78
N SER A 177 -23.63 -18.92 9.80
CA SER A 177 -23.16 -17.96 10.82
C SER A 177 -23.75 -18.33 12.19
N ASN A 178 -23.36 -19.47 12.74
CA ASN A 178 -23.53 -19.76 14.16
C ASN A 178 -22.28 -19.26 14.88
N ARG A 179 -22.07 -17.94 14.87
CA ARG A 179 -21.26 -17.27 15.88
C ARG A 179 -22.20 -16.34 16.63
N VAL A 180 -22.62 -16.86 17.80
CA VAL A 180 -23.30 -16.13 18.87
C VAL A 180 -22.37 -15.05 19.41
#